data_AF-A0A081RZM7-F1
#
_entry.id   AF-A0A081RZM7-F1
#
_cell.length_a   1.000
_cell.length_b   1.000
_cell.length_c   1.000
_cell.angle_alpha   90.00
_cell.angle_beta   90.00
_cell.angle_gamma   90.00
#
_symmetry.space_group_name_H-M   'P 1'
#
loop_
_entity.id
_entity.type
_entity.pdbx_description
1 polymer ?
#
loop_
_entity_poly.entity_id
_entity_poly.type
_entity_poly.pdbx_seq_one_letter_code
_entity_poly.pdbx_strand_id
1 'polypeptide(L)' 'MLADFSVSTMSALHCCGHKMPEMPLHERLWRCPECGVEHDRDINAAINIERKGILELQAAGLVVSAHGGQRKSVTQTVAA' A
#
# COMPACT_ATOMS: atom_id res chain seq x y z
N MET A 1 -18.09 17.73 11.64
CA MET A 1 -17.82 17.20 10.29
C MET A 1 -16.33 16.89 10.18
N LEU A 2 -15.86 16.00 11.05
CA LEU A 2 -14.44 15.65 11.08
C LEU A 2 -14.24 14.55 10.05
N ALA A 3 -13.36 14.80 9.08
CA ALA A 3 -12.98 13.83 8.07
C ALA A 3 -12.51 12.56 8.78
N ASP A 4 -13.19 11.45 8.49
CA ASP A 4 -12.92 10.16 9.07
C ASP A 4 -11.45 9.79 8.83
N PHE A 5 -10.71 9.73 9.94
CA PHE A 5 -9.31 9.31 10.03
C PHE A 5 -9.15 7.79 9.78
N SER A 6 -9.99 7.23 8.89
CA SER A 6 -10.28 5.82 8.78
C SER A 6 -9.31 5.16 7.79
N VAL A 7 -8.36 4.39 8.33
CA VAL A 7 -8.06 2.94 8.09
C VAL A 7 -8.26 2.34 6.68
N SER A 8 -9.11 2.90 5.82
CA SER A 8 -9.55 2.35 4.53
C SER A 8 -8.51 2.33 3.42
N THR A 9 -7.47 3.18 3.47
CA THR A 9 -6.41 3.17 2.45
C THR A 9 -5.38 2.08 2.73
N MET A 10 -5.03 1.83 3.99
CA MET A 10 -3.90 0.96 4.35
C MET A 10 -4.08 -0.50 3.92
N SER A 11 -5.33 -0.97 3.86
CA SER A 11 -5.67 -2.37 3.57
C SER A 11 -6.19 -2.62 2.16
N ALA A 12 -6.32 -1.57 1.32
CA ALA A 12 -6.62 -1.74 -0.10
C ALA A 12 -5.37 -2.23 -0.83
N LEU A 13 -5.49 -3.35 -1.55
CA LEU A 13 -4.41 -3.89 -2.35
C LEU A 13 -4.29 -3.16 -3.69
N HIS A 14 -3.07 -2.72 -3.99
CA HIS A 14 -2.78 -2.04 -5.25
C HIS A 14 -2.99 -2.91 -6.50
N CYS A 15 -2.93 -4.25 -6.38
CA CYS A 15 -2.98 -5.15 -7.54
C CYS A 15 -4.40 -5.60 -7.93
N CYS A 16 -5.29 -5.82 -6.96
CA CYS A 16 -6.62 -6.40 -7.20
C CYS A 16 -7.76 -5.55 -6.60
N GLY A 17 -7.44 -4.49 -5.84
CA GLY A 17 -8.44 -3.63 -5.20
C GLY A 17 -9.16 -4.25 -4.00
N HIS A 18 -8.84 -5.50 -3.64
CA HIS A 18 -9.39 -6.15 -2.44
C HIS A 18 -8.97 -5.37 -1.19
N LYS A 19 -9.94 -5.09 -0.31
CA LYS A 19 -9.70 -4.46 0.98
C LYS A 19 -9.69 -5.51 2.07
N MET A 20 -8.55 -5.67 2.73
CA MET A 20 -8.51 -6.51 3.93
C MET A 20 -9.22 -5.78 5.09
N PRO A 21 -10.11 -6.46 5.83
CA PRO A 21 -10.76 -5.85 6.99
C PRO A 21 -9.76 -5.56 8.11
N GLU A 22 -8.73 -6.40 8.26
CA GLU A 22 -7.68 -6.24 9.26
C GLU A 22 -6.34 -6.67 8.66
N MET A 23 -5.28 -5.91 8.93
CA MET A 23 -3.90 -6.24 8.55
C MET A 23 -3.04 -6.26 9.80
N PRO A 24 -2.66 -7.44 10.31
CA PRO A 24 -1.86 -7.55 11.53
C PRO A 24 -0.50 -6.87 11.37
N LEU A 25 -0.07 -6.09 12.38
CA LEU A 25 1.22 -5.39 12.35
C LEU A 25 2.44 -6.33 12.43
N HIS A 26 2.26 -7.60 12.77
CA HIS A 26 3.35 -8.58 12.82
C HIS A 26 3.49 -9.38 11.52
N GLU A 27 2.48 -9.37 10.64
CA GLU A 27 2.52 -10.03 9.35
C GLU A 27 3.07 -9.07 8.28
N ARG A 28 4.32 -9.30 7.89
CA ARG A 28 5.00 -8.47 6.87
C ARG A 28 4.64 -8.89 5.45
N LEU A 29 4.47 -10.20 5.24
CA LEU A 29 4.08 -10.82 3.99
C LEU A 29 2.74 -11.50 4.19
N TRP A 30 1.82 -11.29 3.27
CA TRP A 30 0.50 -11.91 3.33
C TRP A 30 0.03 -12.29 1.93
N ARG A 31 -0.68 -13.41 1.82
CA ARG A 31 -1.25 -13.86 0.55
C ARG A 31 -2.68 -13.35 0.40
N CYS A 32 -2.94 -12.65 -0.71
CA CYS A 32 -4.28 -12.20 -1.03
C CYS A 32 -5.21 -13.40 -1.29
N PRO A 33 -6.38 -13.48 -0.63
CA PRO A 33 -7.35 -14.54 -0.90
C PRO A 33 -8.02 -14.40 -2.29
N GLU A 34 -8.11 -13.18 -2.83
CA GLU A 34 -8.75 -12.92 -4.13
C GLU A 34 -7.81 -13.19 -5.32
N CYS A 35 -6.57 -12.69 -5.28
CA CYS A 35 -5.65 -12.82 -6.41
C CYS A 35 -4.53 -13.84 -6.20
N GLY A 36 -4.40 -14.40 -4.99
CA GLY A 36 -3.38 -15.39 -4.66
C GLY A 36 -1.94 -14.85 -4.60
N VAL A 37 -1.71 -13.56 -4.85
CA VAL A 37 -0.39 -12.91 -4.83
C VAL A 37 0.05 -12.65 -3.39
N GLU A 38 1.35 -12.78 -3.12
CA GLU A 38 1.96 -12.38 -1.86
C GLU A 38 2.32 -10.89 -1.87
N HIS A 39 1.92 -10.18 -0.82
CA HIS A 39 2.09 -8.74 -0.69
C HIS A 39 2.94 -8.38 0.52
N ASP A 40 3.84 -7.40 0.35
CA ASP A 40 4.56 -6.75 1.46
C ASP A 40 3.73 -5.57 1.96
N ARG A 41 3.41 -5.57 3.26
CA ARG A 41 2.62 -4.52 3.90
C ARG A 41 3.23 -3.13 3.75
N ASP A 42 4.54 -3.00 3.88
CA ASP A 42 5.22 -1.70 3.79
C ASP A 42 5.20 -1.18 2.35
N ILE A 43 5.29 -2.07 1.35
CA ILE A 43 5.10 -1.71 -0.06
C ILE A 43 3.67 -1.22 -0.29
N ASN A 44 2.67 -1.93 0.24
CA ASN A 44 1.27 -1.50 0.14
C ASN A 44 1.06 -0.13 0.80
N ALA A 45 1.63 0.09 1.99
CA ALA A 45 1.59 1.37 2.68
C ALA A 45 2.24 2.50 1.86
N ALA A 46 3.42 2.26 1.26
CA ALA A 46 4.10 3.24 0.43
C ALA A 46 3.25 3.65 -0.79
N ILE A 47 2.66 2.67 -1.50
CA ILE A 47 1.79 2.94 -2.66
C ILE A 47 0.54 3.73 -2.23
N ASN A 48 -0.05 3.39 -1.09
CA ASN A 48 -1.24 4.08 -0.60
C ASN A 48 -0.94 5.53 -0.19
N ILE A 49 0.24 5.79 0.39
CA ILE A 49 0.71 7.14 0.70
C ILE A 49 0.95 7.94 -0.59
N GLU A 50 1.63 7.34 -1.58
CA GLU A 50 1.88 7.97 -2.88
C GLU A 50 0.57 8.37 -3.58
N ARG A 51 -0.40 7.44 -3.66
CA ARG A 51 -1.71 7.71 -4.27
C ARG A 51 -2.45 8.83 -3.55
N LYS A 52 -2.44 8.84 -2.21
CA LYS A 52 -3.08 9.90 -1.44
C LYS A 52 -2.43 11.26 -1.72
N GLY A 53 -1.10 11.33 -1.75
CA GLY A 53 -0.38 12.56 -2.08
C GLY A 53 -0.69 13.08 -3.49
N ILE A 54 -0.72 12.19 -4.50
CA ILE A 54 -1.11 12.57 -5.87
C ILE A 54 -2.53 13.13 -5.90
N LEU A 55 -3.48 12.47 -5.24
CA LEU A 55 -4.88 12.91 -5.20
C LEU A 55 -5.03 14.28 -4.53
N GLU A 56 -4.34 14.51 -3.41
CA GLU A 56 -4.35 15.80 -2.71
C GLU A 56 -3.77 16.93 -3.58
N LEU A 57 -2.66 16.66 -4.28
CA LEU A 57 -2.05 17.63 -5.19
C LEU A 57 -2.93 17.93 -6.41
N GLN A 58 -3.58 16.91 -6.99
CA GLN A 58 -4.54 17.08 -8.07
C GLN A 58 -5.77 17.88 -7.63
N ALA A 59 -6.30 17.61 -6.43
CA ALA A 59 -7.41 18.38 -5.86
C ALA A 59 -7.03 19.86 -5.62
N ALA A 60 -5.76 20.14 -5.37
CA ALA A 60 -5.22 21.51 -5.30
C ALA A 60 -4.98 22.15 -6.69
N GLY A 61 -5.31 21.48 -7.79
CA GLY A 61 -5.16 21.97 -9.16
C GLY A 61 -3.75 21.79 -9.75
N LEU A 62 -2.89 21.01 -9.09
CA LEU A 62 -1.54 20.73 -9.57
C LEU A 62 -1.54 19.46 -10.44
N VAL A 63 -0.91 19.53 -11.62
CA VAL A 63 -0.64 18.35 -12.44
C VAL A 63 0.69 17.75 -11.99
N VAL A 64 0.63 16.62 -11.29
CA VAL A 64 1.81 15.93 -10.76
C VAL A 64 1.87 14.49 -11.23
N SER A 65 3.10 14.00 -11.41
CA SER A 65 3.40 12.58 -11.61
C SER A 65 4.48 12.18 -10.60
N ALA A 66 4.30 11.03 -9.94
CA ALA A 66 5.31 10.44 -9.07
C ALA A 66 5.92 9.22 -9.77
N HIS A 67 7.24 9.13 -9.75
CA HIS A 67 7.98 7.96 -10.23
C HIS A 67 8.54 7.29 -8.98
N GLY A 68 7.77 6.37 -8.39
CA GLY A 68 8.09 5.72 -7.11
C GLY A 68 9.55 5.25 -6.99
N GLY A 69 10.11 5.35 -5.78
CA GLY A 69 11.49 4.93 -5.49
C GLY A 69 11.61 3.40 -5.37
N GLN A 70 12.70 2.82 -5.90
CA GLN A 70 12.95 1.38 -5.76
C GLN A 70 13.32 1.00 -4.32
N ARG A 71 12.39 0.44 -3.55
CA ARG A 71 12.74 -0.28 -2.33
C ARG A 71 13.22 -1.68 -2.72
N LYS A 72 14.51 -1.96 -2.56
CA LYS A 72 15.04 -3.32 -2.70
C LYS A 72 14.41 -4.18 -1.59
N SER A 73 13.49 -5.08 -1.92
CA SER A 73 13.07 -6.12 -0.99
C SER A 73 14.29 -6.99 -0.71
N VAL A 74 14.89 -6.83 0.47
CA VAL A 74 15.93 -7.75 0.92
C VAL A 74 15.23 -9.07 1.21
N THR A 75 15.16 -9.93 0.19
CA THR A 75 14.94 -11.36 0.38
C THR A 75 16.24 -11.87 1.01
N GLN A 76 16.30 -11.87 2.35
CA GLN A 76 17.37 -12.55 3.06
C GLN A 76 17.18 -14.05 2.81
N THR A 77 17.84 -14.58 1.79
CA THR A 77 18.05 -16.02 1.68
C THR A 77 18.98 -16.39 2.84
N VAL A 78 18.42 -16.90 3.93
CA VAL A 78 19.21 -17.55 4.97
C VAL A 78 19.64 -18.89 4.36
N ALA A 79 20.92 -19.01 3.99
CA ALA A 79 21.49 -20.28 3.60
C ALA A 79 21.45 -21.24 4.81
N ALA A 80 21.06 -22.48 4.53
CA ALA A 80 20.90 -23.57 5.50
C ALA A 80 22.20 -23.96 6.21
#